data_AF-A0A2V9JI43-F1
#
_entry.id   AF-A0A2V9JI43-F1
#
_cell.length_a   1.000
_cell.length_b   1.000
_cell.length_c   1.000
_cell.angle_alpha   90.00
_cell.angle_beta   90.00
_cell.angle_gamma   90.00
#
_symmetry.space_group_name_H-M   'P 1'
#
loop_
_entity.id
_entity.type
_entity.pdbx_description
1 polymer ?
#
loop_
_entity_poly.entity_id
_entity_poly.type
_entity_poly.pdbx_seq_one_letter_code
_entity_poly.pdbx_strand_id
1 'polypeptide(L)'
;MQGRRLCRYRRWRRYDRHLGAPSLRDPDGRTDAAGEDVTISYDSATSTVNITPQGAGAVQPIANYISAFTLQYFDQNGIATAVGANVLKIKITMTGTTTLANPQTKKTFGQTVTSDVQIATR
;
A
#
# COMPACT_ATOMS: atom_id res chain seq x y z
N MET A 1 -0.30 0.52 -23.12
CA MET A 1 -1.01 1.76 -22.75
C MET A 1 -1.77 1.51 -21.46
N GLN A 2 -1.36 2.05 -20.31
CA GLN A 2 -2.11 1.83 -19.07
C GLN A 2 -1.98 3.03 -18.14
N GLY A 3 -3.12 3.66 -17.88
CA GLY A 3 -3.29 4.85 -17.09
C GLY A 3 -3.23 4.55 -15.59
N ARG A 4 -2.48 5.38 -14.87
CA ARG A 4 -2.34 5.36 -13.41
C ARG A 4 -3.50 6.14 -12.79
N ARG A 5 -4.14 5.62 -11.74
CA ARG A 5 -5.16 6.36 -10.97
C ARG A 5 -4.78 6.34 -9.50
N LEU A 6 -4.72 7.55 -8.93
CA LEU A 6 -4.40 7.90 -7.55
C LEU A 6 -5.65 7.85 -6.67
N CYS A 7 -5.50 7.53 -5.38
CA CYS A 7 -6.48 7.81 -4.34
C CYS A 7 -5.77 8.17 -3.03
N ARG A 8 -6.18 9.25 -2.36
CA ARG A 8 -5.63 9.72 -1.06
C ARG A 8 -6.73 9.90 -0.01
N TYR A 9 -6.40 9.68 1.27
CA TYR A 9 -7.33 9.91 2.39
C TYR A 9 -6.66 10.39 3.69
N ARG A 10 -7.34 11.27 4.47
CA ARG A 10 -6.94 11.76 5.83
C ARG A 10 -8.15 11.91 6.77
N ARG A 11 -7.94 11.72 8.09
CA ARG A 11 -8.95 11.77 9.19
C ARG A 11 -8.49 12.64 10.38
N TRP A 12 -9.43 13.50 10.83
CA TRP A 12 -9.77 14.15 12.12
C TRP A 12 -8.74 14.80 13.09
N ARG A 13 -9.14 16.01 13.55
CA ARG A 13 -8.44 16.97 14.43
C ARG A 13 -8.38 16.54 15.91
N ARG A 14 -7.29 16.90 16.57
CA ARG A 14 -7.27 17.31 17.98
C ARG A 14 -6.28 18.48 18.10
N TYR A 15 -6.75 19.64 18.55
CA TYR A 15 -5.90 20.81 18.80
C TYR A 15 -5.12 20.57 20.09
N ASP A 16 -3.79 20.58 20.00
CA ASP A 16 -2.96 21.02 21.12
C ASP A 16 -1.71 21.71 20.58
N ARG A 17 -1.44 22.90 21.13
CA ARG A 17 -0.50 23.87 20.57
C ARG A 17 0.85 23.69 21.28
N HIS A 18 1.76 22.91 20.72
CA HIS A 18 3.17 22.90 21.11
C HIS A 18 4.10 22.82 19.90
N LEU A 19 5.06 23.75 19.88
CA LEU A 19 6.12 23.91 18.88
C LEU A 19 6.98 22.63 18.82
N GLY A 20 6.95 21.91 17.71
CA GLY A 20 7.75 20.70 17.46
C GLY A 20 7.79 20.38 15.97
N ALA A 21 8.96 20.05 15.45
CA ALA A 21 9.30 19.89 14.04
C ALA A 21 8.25 19.10 13.22
N PRO A 22 7.88 19.55 11.99
CA PRO A 22 6.91 18.84 11.18
C PRO A 22 7.62 17.76 10.36
N SER A 23 7.99 16.65 11.01
CA SER A 23 8.11 15.38 10.30
C SER A 23 6.96 14.49 10.76
N LEU A 24 5.87 14.43 9.97
CA LEU A 24 5.09 13.20 9.71
C LEU A 24 3.71 13.40 9.08
N ARG A 25 3.20 14.62 8.90
CA ARG A 25 1.90 14.80 8.22
C ARG A 25 1.89 16.13 7.50
N ASP A 26 2.00 16.09 6.17
CA ASP A 26 1.59 17.21 5.32
C ASP A 26 0.20 17.73 5.79
N PRO A 27 0.06 18.95 6.33
CA PRO A 27 -1.18 19.37 6.98
C PRO A 27 -2.28 19.81 6.02
N ASP A 28 -1.96 20.03 4.73
CA ASP A 28 -2.86 20.75 3.83
C ASP A 28 -3.88 19.82 3.14
N GLY A 29 -3.66 18.50 3.22
CA GLY A 29 -4.55 17.50 2.65
C GLY A 29 -4.58 17.51 1.12
N ARG A 30 -3.58 18.14 0.49
CA ARG A 30 -3.38 18.13 -0.93
C ARG A 30 -3.06 16.73 -1.41
N THR A 31 -3.52 16.50 -2.63
CA THR A 31 -3.39 15.22 -3.29
C THR A 31 -2.51 15.29 -4.54
N ASP A 32 -1.56 16.21 -4.61
CA ASP A 32 -0.77 16.45 -5.82
C ASP A 32 0.73 16.79 -5.63
N ALA A 33 1.30 16.79 -4.41
CA ALA A 33 2.75 17.03 -4.27
C ALA A 33 3.59 15.82 -4.68
N ALA A 34 4.84 16.10 -5.05
CA ALA A 34 5.81 15.08 -5.45
C ALA A 34 6.03 14.05 -4.34
N GLY A 35 5.96 12.76 -4.70
CA GLY A 35 6.16 11.66 -3.76
C GLY A 35 4.93 11.25 -2.95
N GLU A 36 3.83 11.99 -3.05
CA GLU A 36 2.59 11.63 -2.35
C GLU A 36 1.69 10.68 -3.17
N ASP A 37 1.98 10.54 -4.47
CA ASP A 37 1.43 9.50 -5.32
C ASP A 37 2.48 8.46 -5.65
N VAL A 38 2.14 7.21 -5.36
CA VAL A 38 3.06 6.09 -5.54
C VAL A 38 2.40 4.98 -6.34
N THR A 39 3.21 4.25 -7.08
CA THR A 39 2.84 2.95 -7.63
C THR A 39 3.39 1.87 -6.71
N ILE A 40 2.50 0.99 -6.24
CA ILE A 40 2.89 -0.20 -5.47
C ILE A 40 2.99 -1.36 -6.46
N SER A 41 4.10 -2.09 -6.43
CA SER A 41 4.32 -3.26 -7.29
C SER A 41 4.90 -4.43 -6.49
N TYR A 42 4.67 -5.65 -6.99
CA TYR A 42 5.29 -6.86 -6.50
C TYR A 42 6.21 -7.42 -7.58
N ASP A 43 7.46 -7.67 -7.22
CA ASP A 43 8.44 -8.36 -8.04
C ASP A 43 8.65 -9.78 -7.49
N SER A 44 8.12 -10.77 -8.20
CA SER A 44 8.22 -12.17 -7.82
C SER A 44 9.63 -12.74 -8.00
N ALA A 45 10.47 -12.15 -8.86
CA ALA A 45 11.84 -12.62 -9.07
C ALA A 45 12.71 -12.31 -7.84
N THR A 46 12.50 -11.15 -7.22
CA THR A 46 13.20 -10.73 -6.01
C THR A 46 12.40 -10.97 -4.73
N SER A 47 11.13 -11.39 -4.84
CA SER A 47 10.21 -11.55 -3.71
C SER A 47 10.02 -10.26 -2.91
N THR A 48 9.92 -9.12 -3.61
CA THR A 48 9.84 -7.79 -3.00
C THR A 48 8.57 -7.04 -3.36
N VAL A 49 8.01 -6.32 -2.39
CA VAL A 49 7.00 -5.30 -2.63
C VAL A 49 7.69 -3.95 -2.63
N ASN A 50 7.46 -3.18 -3.70
CA ASN A 50 8.12 -1.93 -3.97
C ASN A 50 7.12 -0.77 -4.04
N ILE A 51 7.58 0.42 -3.70
CA ILE A 51 6.92 1.68 -4.01
C ILE A 51 7.76 2.47 -4.99
N THR A 52 7.10 3.08 -5.98
CA THR A 52 7.72 3.98 -6.94
C THR A 52 6.98 5.32 -6.90
N PRO A 53 7.59 6.39 -6.38
CA PRO A 53 7.04 7.73 -6.44
C PRO A 53 6.73 8.16 -7.87
N GLN A 54 5.59 8.80 -8.09
CA GLN A 54 5.28 9.46 -9.36
C GLN A 54 6.22 10.65 -9.58
N GLY A 55 6.74 10.81 -10.79
CA GLY A 55 7.62 11.95 -11.14
C GLY A 55 9.13 11.69 -11.04
N ALA A 56 9.57 10.44 -11.24
CA ALA A 56 10.99 10.03 -11.34
C ALA A 56 11.75 9.75 -10.03
N GLY A 57 11.04 9.33 -8.97
CA GLY A 57 11.70 8.75 -7.79
C GLY A 57 12.25 7.35 -8.08
N ALA A 58 13.36 6.99 -7.42
CA ALA A 58 13.89 5.63 -7.45
C ALA A 58 12.88 4.63 -6.86
N VAL A 59 12.91 3.39 -7.35
CA VAL A 59 12.14 2.28 -6.77
C VAL A 59 12.66 2.01 -5.36
N GLN A 60 11.74 1.92 -4.39
CA GLN A 60 12.06 1.67 -2.99
C GLN A 60 11.43 0.36 -2.52
N PRO A 61 12.21 -0.65 -2.09
CA PRO A 61 11.64 -1.85 -1.49
C PRO A 61 11.08 -1.51 -0.10
N ILE A 62 9.85 -1.95 0.15
CA ILE A 62 9.16 -1.74 1.44
C ILE A 62 8.87 -3.04 2.18
N ALA A 63 8.92 -4.18 1.49
CA ALA A 63 8.84 -5.50 2.10
C ALA A 63 9.63 -6.52 1.27
N ASN A 64 10.33 -7.42 1.96
CA ASN A 64 11.13 -8.49 1.37
C ASN A 64 10.58 -9.86 1.81
N TYR A 65 10.98 -10.91 1.09
CA TYR A 65 10.57 -12.29 1.36
C TYR A 65 9.05 -12.50 1.28
N ILE A 66 8.43 -11.76 0.35
CA ILE A 66 7.01 -11.87 0.04
C ILE A 66 6.86 -12.88 -1.09
N SER A 67 6.08 -13.93 -0.85
CA SER A 67 5.81 -14.98 -1.84
C SER A 67 4.53 -14.72 -2.63
N ALA A 68 3.59 -13.96 -2.07
CA ALA A 68 2.39 -13.52 -2.77
C ALA A 68 1.93 -12.15 -2.28
N PHE A 69 1.46 -11.32 -3.20
CA PHE A 69 0.87 -10.02 -2.92
C PHE A 69 -0.28 -9.75 -3.88
N THR A 70 -1.44 -9.37 -3.35
CA THR A 70 -2.61 -9.02 -4.16
C THR A 70 -3.30 -7.77 -3.63
N LEU A 71 -3.78 -6.96 -4.58
CA LEU A 71 -4.67 -5.83 -4.35
C LEU A 71 -5.96 -6.10 -5.11
N GLN A 72 -7.09 -6.07 -4.39
CA GLN A 72 -8.42 -6.14 -4.97
C GLN A 72 -9.16 -4.85 -4.64
N TYR A 73 -9.81 -4.27 -5.64
CA TYR A 73 -10.52 -3.00 -5.50
C TYR A 73 -12.01 -3.24 -5.63
N PHE A 74 -12.78 -2.61 -4.75
CA PHE A 74 -14.22 -2.78 -4.69
C PHE A 74 -14.93 -1.44 -4.69
N ASP A 75 -16.11 -1.42 -5.31
CA ASP A 75 -17.01 -0.27 -5.32
C ASP A 75 -17.88 -0.18 -4.06
N GLN A 76 -18.82 0.77 -4.08
CA GLN A 76 -19.78 1.00 -2.98
C GLN A 76 -20.62 -0.24 -2.63
N ASN A 77 -20.90 -1.08 -3.62
CA ASN A 77 -21.71 -2.28 -3.47
C ASN A 77 -20.86 -3.50 -3.09
N GLY A 78 -19.54 -3.33 -2.94
CA GLY A 78 -18.61 -4.43 -2.71
C GLY A 78 -18.31 -5.25 -3.96
N ILE A 79 -18.61 -4.73 -5.16
CA ILE A 79 -18.32 -5.40 -6.43
C ILE A 79 -16.90 -5.06 -6.87
N ALA A 80 -16.15 -6.05 -7.34
CA ALA A 80 -14.79 -5.84 -7.83
C ALA A 80 -14.81 -4.88 -9.04
N THR A 81 -13.92 -3.88 -9.01
CA THR A 81 -13.85 -2.86 -10.06
C THR A 81 -12.41 -2.52 -10.40
N ALA A 82 -12.16 -2.14 -11.65
CA ALA A 82 -10.89 -1.54 -12.08
C ALA A 82 -11.05 -0.03 -12.38
N VAL A 83 -12.27 0.51 -12.25
CA VAL A 83 -12.56 1.91 -12.51
C VAL A 83 -12.16 2.70 -11.27
N GLY A 84 -11.01 3.37 -11.30
CA GLY A 84 -10.45 4.06 -10.13
C GLY A 84 -11.40 5.05 -9.43
N ALA A 85 -12.29 5.71 -10.17
CA ALA A 85 -13.28 6.64 -9.60
C ALA A 85 -14.34 5.93 -8.73
N ASN A 86 -14.52 4.62 -8.92
CA ASN A 86 -15.49 3.82 -8.20
C ASN A 86 -14.84 3.07 -7.03
N VAL A 87 -13.51 3.12 -6.86
CA VAL A 87 -12.82 2.35 -5.81
C VAL A 87 -13.09 2.99 -4.45
N LEU A 88 -13.81 2.28 -3.58
CA LEU A 88 -14.13 2.72 -2.22
C LEU A 88 -13.57 1.78 -1.14
N LYS A 89 -13.12 0.59 -1.53
CA LYS A 89 -12.42 -0.33 -0.65
C LYS A 89 -11.29 -1.01 -1.39
N ILE A 90 -10.17 -1.19 -0.71
CA ILE A 90 -9.03 -1.98 -1.17
C ILE A 90 -8.83 -3.12 -0.19
N LYS A 91 -8.90 -4.36 -0.68
CA LYS A 91 -8.45 -5.53 0.06
C LYS A 91 -7.01 -5.82 -0.33
N ILE A 92 -6.15 -5.89 0.68
CA ILE A 92 -4.73 -6.18 0.56
C ILE A 92 -4.51 -7.56 1.14
N THR A 93 -3.90 -8.46 0.38
CA THR A 93 -3.44 -9.76 0.91
C THR A 93 -1.96 -9.89 0.63
N MET A 94 -1.20 -10.27 1.64
CA MET A 94 0.25 -10.46 1.56
C MET A 94 0.65 -11.75 2.27
N THR A 95 1.48 -12.55 1.62
CA THR A 95 2.08 -13.76 2.20
C THR A 95 3.58 -13.58 2.30
N GLY A 96 4.10 -13.58 3.52
CA GLY A 96 5.54 -13.64 3.80
C GLY A 96 6.00 -15.07 4.07
N THR A 97 7.22 -15.43 3.66
CA THR A 97 7.79 -16.77 3.89
C THR A 97 9.23 -16.69 4.36
N THR A 98 9.62 -17.59 5.27
CA THR A 98 11.02 -17.72 5.68
C THR A 98 11.86 -18.29 4.54
N THR A 99 13.08 -17.78 4.38
CA THR A 99 14.04 -18.27 3.37
C THR A 99 14.73 -19.57 3.79
N LEU A 100 14.86 -19.78 5.11
CA LEU A 100 15.44 -20.98 5.68
C LEU A 100 14.33 -21.91 6.20
N ALA A 101 14.49 -23.19 5.88
CA ALA A 101 13.66 -24.23 6.44
C ALA A 101 13.96 -24.39 7.94
N ASN A 102 12.92 -24.69 8.72
CA ASN A 102 13.10 -25.09 10.10
C ASN A 102 13.99 -26.35 10.15
N PRO A 103 15.07 -26.37 10.96
CA PRO A 103 16.02 -27.49 10.99
C PRO A 103 15.42 -28.85 11.36
N GLN A 104 14.34 -28.86 12.15
CA GLN A 104 13.67 -30.08 12.60
C GLN A 104 12.65 -30.58 11.57
N THR A 105 11.80 -29.69 11.07
CA THR A 105 10.69 -30.08 10.17
C THR A 105 11.07 -30.06 8.69
N LYS A 106 12.22 -29.47 8.34
CA LYS A 106 12.70 -29.24 6.96
C LYS A 106 11.74 -28.45 6.08
N LYS A 107 10.76 -27.75 6.68
CA LYS A 107 9.77 -26.92 5.98
C LYS A 107 10.03 -25.44 6.24
N THR A 108 9.78 -24.62 5.24
CA THR A 108 9.70 -23.17 5.40
C THR A 108 8.36 -22.81 6.05
N PHE A 109 8.35 -21.71 6.79
CA PHE A 109 7.13 -21.17 7.39
C PHE A 109 6.62 -20.01 6.54
N GLY A 110 5.30 -19.92 6.38
CA GLY A 110 4.66 -18.82 5.69
C GLY A 110 3.47 -18.29 6.48
N GLN A 111 3.26 -16.98 6.43
CA GLN A 111 2.10 -16.33 7.04
C GLN A 111 1.44 -15.41 6.03
N THR A 112 0.12 -15.51 5.93
CA THR A 112 -0.72 -14.61 5.15
C THR A 112 -1.40 -13.63 6.08
N VAL A 113 -1.32 -12.34 5.75
CA VAL A 113 -2.09 -11.28 6.37
C VAL A 113 -3.04 -10.67 5.34
N THR A 114 -4.25 -10.35 5.78
CA THR A 114 -5.27 -9.70 4.96
C THR A 114 -5.77 -8.47 5.69
N SER A 115 -5.92 -7.36 4.96
CA SER A 115 -6.45 -6.11 5.47
C SER A 115 -7.43 -5.50 4.48
N ASP A 116 -8.47 -4.87 5.00
CA ASP A 116 -9.42 -4.08 4.22
C ASP A 116 -9.25 -2.60 4.58
N VAL A 117 -8.99 -1.78 3.57
CA VAL A 117 -8.85 -0.34 3.70
C VAL A 117 -10.04 0.31 3.00
N GLN A 118 -10.88 1.02 3.77
CA GLN A 118 -11.95 1.81 3.19
C GLN A 118 -11.41 3.18 2.78
N ILE A 119 -11.56 3.49 1.50
CA ILE A 119 -11.32 4.83 0.99
C ILE A 119 -12.56 5.63 1.37
N ALA A 120 -12.36 6.42 2.39
CA ALA A 120 -13.08 7.62 2.59
C ALA A 120 -13.61 8.33 1.31
N THR A 121 -14.86 8.78 1.27
CA THR A 121 -15.32 9.71 0.23
C THR A 121 -15.25 11.14 0.79
N ARG A 122 -14.73 12.10 0.02
CA ARG A 122 -14.76 13.52 0.40
C ARG A 122 -16.06 14.16 -0.03
#